data_AF-A0A661C5V7-F1
#
_entry.id   AF-A0A661C5V7-F1
#
_cell.length_a   1.000
_cell.length_b   1.000
_cell.length_c   1.000
_cell.angle_alpha   90.00
_cell.angle_beta   90.00
_cell.angle_gamma   90.00
#
_symmetry.space_group_name_H-M   'P 1'
#
loop_
_entity.id
_entity.type
_entity.pdbx_description
1 polymer ?
#
loop_
_entity_poly.entity_id
_entity_poly.type
_entity_poly.pdbx_seq_one_letter_code
_entity_poly.pdbx_strand_id
1 'polypeptide(L)' 'MIIKLERFADIDEQGTFGELSCELFSFYTIERPWLDNEENISCIPTGVYTCKRTMSPKFGLVYEIMDVEDRTHILFHAAN' A
#
# COMPACT_ATOMS: atom_id res chain seq x y z
N MET A 1 -17.69 -1.01 -1.20
CA MET A 1 -16.69 -0.76 -0.15
C MET A 1 -15.48 -0.12 -0.79
N ILE A 2 -15.22 1.13 -0.43
CA ILE A 2 -13.99 1.85 -0.79
C ILE A 2 -12.99 1.57 0.32
N ILE A 3 -11.76 1.22 -0.05
CA ILE A 3 -10.65 1.11 0.87
C ILE A 3 -9.64 2.18 0.48
N LYS A 4 -9.18 2.96 1.46
CA LYS A 4 -8.18 4.00 1.26
C LYS A 4 -6.94 3.65 2.08
N LEU A 5 -5.77 3.78 1.48
CA LEU A 5 -4.49 3.80 2.18
C LEU A 5 -3.95 5.22 2.17
N GLU A 6 -3.56 5.73 3.34
CA GLU A 6 -2.84 6.99 3.46
C GLU A 6 -1.45 6.73 4.04
N ARG A 7 -0.40 6.99 3.26
CA ARG A 7 0.99 7.01 3.72
C ARG A 7 1.30 8.41 4.23
N PHE A 8 1.16 8.63 5.54
CA PHE A 8 1.23 9.96 6.15
C PHE A 8 2.62 10.37 6.64
N ALA A 9 3.54 9.40 6.81
CA ALA A 9 4.90 9.70 7.22
C ALA A 9 5.86 8.66 6.65
N ASP A 10 6.97 9.13 6.09
CA ASP A 10 8.18 8.33 5.92
C ASP A 10 9.24 8.92 6.85
N ILE A 11 9.81 8.06 7.69
CA ILE A 11 10.86 8.45 8.64
C ILE A 11 12.09 7.64 8.28
N ASP A 12 13.17 8.36 7.97
CA ASP A 12 14.45 7.80 7.59
C ASP A 12 14.88 6.69 8.56
N GLU A 13 15.31 5.56 7.99
CA GLU A 13 15.64 4.29 8.65
C GLU A 13 14.52 3.61 9.48
N GLN A 14 13.42 4.28 9.81
CA GLN A 14 12.35 3.73 10.66
C GLN A 14 11.21 3.08 9.87
N GLY A 15 10.84 3.66 8.73
CA GLY A 15 9.82 3.09 7.86
C GLY A 15 8.81 4.09 7.31
N THR A 16 8.00 3.60 6.39
CA THR A 16 6.83 4.33 5.88
C THR A 16 5.58 3.92 6.65
N PHE A 17 5.00 4.86 7.39
CA PHE A 17 3.79 4.68 8.16
C PHE A 17 2.56 5.09 7.37
N GLY A 18 1.48 4.34 7.55
CA GLY A 18 0.21 4.69 6.94
C GLY A 18 -1.01 4.21 7.71
N GLU A 19 -2.18 4.64 7.27
CA GLU A 19 -3.48 4.21 7.77
C GLU A 19 -4.29 3.62 6.62
N LEU A 20 -4.71 2.36 6.78
CA LEU A 20 -5.67 1.71 5.91
C LEU A 20 -7.06 1.88 6.53
N SER A 21 -7.95 2.53 5.81
CA SER A 21 -9.32 2.82 6.27
C SER A 21 -10.36 2.25 5.32
N CYS A 22 -11.44 1.75 5.91
CA CYS A 22 -12.70 1.45 5.25
C CYS A 22 -13.84 1.92 6.15
N GLU A 23 -15.06 1.99 5.62
CA GLU A 23 -16.25 2.60 6.22
C GLU A 23 -16.33 2.61 7.77
N LEU A 24 -16.10 1.47 8.43
CA LEU A 24 -16.22 1.32 9.89
C LEU A 24 -14.91 1.02 10.61
N PHE A 25 -13.80 0.86 9.89
CA PHE A 25 -12.54 0.39 10.46
C PHE A 25 -11.35 1.19 9.94
N SER A 26 -10.40 1.44 10.82
CA SER A 26 -9.07 1.86 10.42
C SER A 26 -7.99 1.07 11.12
N PHE A 27 -6.88 0.88 10.41
CA PHE A 27 -5.74 0.10 10.85
C PHE A 27 -4.47 0.86 10.49
N TYR A 28 -3.54 0.96 11.42
CA TYR A 28 -2.20 1.45 11.09
C TYR A 28 -1.39 0.37 10.37
N THR A 29 -0.59 0.82 9.41
CA THR A 29 0.27 0.01 8.56
C THR A 29 1.70 0.53 8.64
N ILE A 30 2.67 -0.35 8.46
CA ILE A 30 4.09 -0.02 8.38
C ILE A 30 4.70 -0.75 7.19
N GLU A 31 5.54 -0.05 6.44
CA GLU A 31 6.36 -0.59 5.36
C GLU A 31 7.83 -0.23 5.62
N ARG A 32 8.73 -0.73 4.76
CA ARG A 32 10.14 -0.33 4.79
C ARG A 32 10.28 1.19 4.56
N PRO A 33 11.41 1.80 4.96
CA PRO A 33 11.69 3.19 4.65
C PRO A 33 11.60 3.45 3.14
N TRP A 34 11.38 4.71 2.75
CA TRP A 34 11.40 5.12 1.35
C TRP A 34 12.70 4.70 0.65
N LEU A 35 12.59 3.88 -0.40
CA LEU A 35 13.70 3.42 -1.22
C LEU A 35 13.50 3.80 -2.69
N ASP A 36 13.14 5.07 -2.93
CA ASP A 36 13.03 5.68 -4.26
C ASP A 36 12.17 4.87 -5.26
N ASN A 37 11.04 4.35 -4.76
CA ASN A 37 10.11 3.54 -5.54
C ASN A 37 10.70 2.27 -6.16
N GLU A 38 11.74 1.69 -5.57
CA GLU A 38 12.41 0.51 -6.13
C GLU A 38 11.43 -0.66 -6.40
N GLU A 39 11.50 -1.22 -7.61
CA GLU A 39 10.66 -2.35 -7.99
C GLU A 39 10.93 -3.57 -7.10
N ASN A 40 9.88 -4.35 -6.81
CA ASN A 40 9.94 -5.53 -5.93
C ASN A 40 10.33 -5.24 -4.47
N ILE A 41 10.43 -3.97 -4.07
CA ILE A 41 10.51 -3.55 -2.68
C ILE A 41 9.15 -3.01 -2.23
N SER A 42 8.71 -3.46 -1.05
CA SER A 42 7.47 -2.99 -0.43
C SER A 42 7.71 -1.64 0.22
N CYS A 43 7.49 -0.61 -0.60
CA CYS A 43 7.72 0.78 -0.29
C CYS A 43 7.06 1.63 -1.38
N ILE A 44 6.14 2.52 -1.02
CA ILE A 44 5.48 3.46 -1.96
C ILE A 44 5.53 4.88 -1.37
N PRO A 45 5.45 5.94 -2.20
CA PRO A 45 5.63 7.29 -1.70
C PRO A 45 4.52 7.69 -0.74
N THR A 46 4.78 8.70 0.09
CA THR A 46 3.73 9.32 0.90
C THR A 46 2.60 9.84 0.01
N GLY A 47 1.35 9.71 0.47
CA GLY A 47 0.19 10.02 -0.35
C GLY A 47 -1.07 9.26 0.03
N VAL A 48 -2.14 9.55 -0.69
CA VAL A 48 -3.45 8.91 -0.51
C VAL A 48 -3.77 8.07 -1.73
N TYR A 49 -4.04 6.80 -1.49
CA TYR A 49 -4.29 5.81 -2.53
C TYR A 49 -5.62 5.12 -2.33
N THR A 50 -6.28 4.79 -3.43
CA THR A 50 -7.45 3.90 -3.41
C THR A 50 -6.98 2.47 -3.58
N CYS A 51 -7.52 1.56 -2.77
CA CYS A 51 -7.24 0.13 -2.90
C CYS A 51 -8.44 -0.56 -3.58
N LYS A 52 -8.20 -1.24 -4.70
CA LYS A 52 -9.22 -1.94 -5.47
C LYS A 52 -9.06 -3.45 -5.33
N ARG A 53 -10.16 -4.17 -5.14
CA ARG A 53 -10.12 -5.64 -5.15
C ARG A 53 -9.86 -6.15 -6.57
N THR A 54 -8.89 -7.06 -6.71
CA THR A 54 -8.50 -7.64 -8.00
C THR A 54 -8.17 -9.13 -7.87
N MET A 55 -8.06 -9.82 -9.01
CA MET A 55 -7.67 -11.23 -9.09
C MET A 55 -6.23 -11.31 -9.59
N SER A 56 -5.29 -11.59 -8.70
CA SER A 56 -3.90 -11.87 -9.04
C SER A 56 -3.75 -13.30 -9.56
N PRO A 57 -3.04 -13.52 -10.69
CA PRO A 57 -2.75 -14.87 -11.18
C PRO A 57 -1.98 -15.74 -10.17
N LYS A 58 -1.17 -15.11 -9.31
CA LYS A 58 -0.30 -15.80 -8.34
C LYS A 58 -0.93 -15.94 -6.96
N PHE A 59 -1.59 -14.88 -6.48
CA PHE A 59 -2.08 -14.80 -5.11
C PHE A 59 -3.59 -14.94 -4.96
N GLY A 60 -4.33 -15.06 -6.07
CA GLY A 60 -5.78 -15.13 -6.05
C GLY A 60 -6.42 -13.77 -5.74
N LEU A 61 -7.45 -13.75 -4.89
CA LEU A 61 -8.19 -12.53 -4.57
C LEU A 61 -7.39 -11.63 -3.62
N VAL A 62 -7.01 -10.45 -4.09
CA VAL A 62 -6.14 -9.49 -3.38
C VAL A 62 -6.68 -8.06 -3.53
N TYR A 63 -6.04 -7.10 -2.87
CA TYR A 63 -6.25 -5.67 -3.14
C TYR A 63 -5.04 -5.09 -3.86
N GLU A 64 -5.27 -4.20 -4.81
CA GLU A 64 -4.24 -3.48 -5.55
C GLU A 64 -4.31 -2.00 -5.17
N ILE A 65 -3.16 -1.40 -4.87
CA ILE A 65 -3.01 0.04 -4.65
C ILE A 65 -2.99 0.70 -6.03
N MET A 66 -3.91 1.64 -6.23
CA MET A 66 -4.08 2.32 -7.52
C MET A 66 -3.28 3.63 -7.56
N ASP A 67 -2.94 4.04 -8.78
CA ASP A 67 -2.41 5.38 -9.10
C ASP A 67 -1.10 5.75 -8.37
N VAL A 68 -0.23 4.75 -8.16
CA VAL A 68 1.16 5.00 -7.74
C VAL A 68 1.99 5.39 -8.96
N GLU A 69 2.69 6.52 -8.88
CA GLU A 69 3.51 7.02 -9.97
C GLU A 69 4.59 5.98 -10.34
N ASP A 70 4.79 5.77 -11.65
CA ASP A 70 5.77 4.86 -12.25
C ASP A 70 5.73 3.39 -11.79
N ARG A 71 4.68 2.96 -11.07
CA ARG A 71 4.52 1.57 -10.64
C ARG A 71 3.09 1.07 -10.76
N THR A 72 3.00 -0.23 -11.02
CA THR A 72 1.74 -0.96 -11.13
C THR A 72 1.81 -2.25 -10.34
N HIS A 73 0.66 -2.92 -10.16
CA HIS A 73 0.60 -4.24 -9.52
C HIS A 73 1.17 -4.27 -8.10
N ILE A 74 0.92 -3.20 -7.35
CA ILE A 74 1.27 -3.12 -5.93
C ILE A 74 0.13 -3.79 -5.15
N LEU A 75 0.35 -5.02 -4.70
CA LEU A 75 -0.69 -5.88 -4.15
C LEU A 75 -0.60 -6.00 -2.63
N PHE A 76 -1.72 -5.77 -1.95
CA PHE A 76 -1.97 -6.23 -0.59
C PHE A 76 -2.60 -7.63 -0.61
N HIS A 77 -1.90 -8.60 -0.04
CA HIS A 77 -2.41 -9.94 0.21
C HIS A 77 -2.25 -10.33 1.68
N ALA A 78 -2.93 -11.40 2.09
CA ALA A 78 -2.73 -11.96 3.43
C ALA A 78 -1.24 -12.24 3.67
N ALA A 79 -0.74 -11.83 4.83
CA ALA A 79 0.67 -11.89 5.24
C ALA A 79 1.63 -10.89 4.56
N ASN A 80 1.13 -9.81 3.93
CA ASN A 80 1.90 -8.56 3.86
C ASN A 80 1.91 -7.85 5.21
#